data_AF-A0A254NSL0-F1
#
_entry.id   AF-A0A254NSL0-F1
#
_cell.length_a   1.000
_cell.length_b   1.000
_cell.length_c   1.000
_cell.angle_alpha   90.00
_cell.angle_beta   90.00
_cell.angle_gamma   90.00
#
_symmetry.space_group_name_H-M   'P 1'
#
loop_
_entity.id
_entity.type
_entity.pdbx_description
1 polymer ?
#
loop_
_entity_poly.entity_id
_entity_poly.type
_entity_poly.pdbx_seq_one_letter_code
_entity_poly.pdbx_strand_id
1 'polypeptide(L)'
;MRLWLKISLSTLGVCGIALVAWLLLGYTANFQRTPDLIATVKLFMIALPLFLLSLLCLLSVRTPKIQLRLPLHLALLGATILMGIFAWNDARTIERVGWLEPYVQSDTLKITEDGRYVYQVEVANLAQRNRSARLFVEKREGGWEQRIRLEMSAQEMHDMVYSGSDWGRLVAGEGAYGFVLSPTDEVPEADWNFAVDLKNGQAHRDDPPGRDRRSASIDELTPDEREALVMPDHPVDSPRGKFRASMTPIDDPVVRRFEVAVTEPATGNRIVLEDGLRARDNNFVLWDERGRLWIYSGDTGTTVWTDAQGEWESVPYTSGDHNEDLSLPDLLAKLRPALIPPESE
;
A
#
# COMPACT_ATOMS: atom_id res chain seq x y z
N MET A 1 -46.22 20.90 -26.97
CA MET A 1 -46.21 19.96 -25.83
C MET A 1 -46.93 20.60 -24.65
N ARG A 2 -47.86 19.90 -24.00
CA ARG A 2 -48.60 20.42 -22.84
C ARG A 2 -47.62 20.71 -21.68
N LEU A 3 -47.89 21.75 -20.89
CA LEU A 3 -46.97 22.19 -19.81
C LEU A 3 -46.67 21.07 -18.81
N TRP A 4 -47.69 20.31 -18.40
CA TRP A 4 -47.51 19.20 -17.44
C TRP A 4 -46.52 18.14 -17.95
N LEU A 5 -46.56 17.80 -19.24
CA LEU A 5 -45.59 16.85 -19.84
C LEU A 5 -44.16 17.38 -19.77
N LYS A 6 -43.96 18.69 -19.96
CA LYS A 6 -42.63 19.32 -19.86
C LYS A 6 -42.09 19.20 -18.45
N ILE A 7 -42.94 19.47 -17.46
CA ILE A 7 -42.58 19.37 -16.04
C ILE A 7 -42.22 17.91 -15.72
N SER A 8 -43.08 16.95 -16.06
CA SER A 8 -42.82 15.53 -15.76
C SER A 8 -41.53 15.00 -16.38
N LEU A 9 -41.27 15.27 -17.67
CA LEU A 9 -40.03 14.82 -18.34
C LEU A 9 -38.79 15.53 -17.78
N SER A 10 -38.91 16.82 -17.45
CA SER A 10 -37.80 17.55 -16.83
C SER A 10 -37.45 16.98 -15.46
N THR A 11 -38.45 16.75 -14.61
CA THR A 11 -38.25 16.16 -13.28
C THR A 11 -37.66 14.75 -13.38
N LEU A 12 -38.21 13.90 -14.24
CA LEU A 12 -37.68 12.54 -14.44
C LEU A 12 -36.24 12.55 -14.97
N GLY A 13 -35.94 13.44 -15.93
CA GLY A 13 -34.59 13.57 -16.46
C GLY A 13 -33.57 14.01 -15.40
N VAL A 14 -33.91 14.98 -14.54
CA VAL A 14 -33.03 15.42 -13.45
C VAL A 14 -32.86 14.32 -12.41
N CYS A 15 -33.94 13.68 -11.95
CA CYS A 15 -33.87 12.58 -10.99
C CYS A 15 -33.06 11.39 -11.55
N GLY A 16 -33.24 11.07 -12.84
CA GLY A 16 -32.49 10.00 -13.49
C GLY A 16 -30.99 10.28 -13.55
N ILE A 17 -30.57 11.52 -13.87
CA ILE A 17 -29.15 11.92 -13.83
C ILE A 17 -28.60 11.84 -12.40
N ALA A 18 -29.34 12.33 -11.40
CA ALA A 18 -28.91 12.26 -10.01
C ALA A 18 -28.71 10.81 -9.54
N LEU A 19 -29.62 9.91 -9.95
CA LEU A 19 -29.53 8.50 -9.64
C LEU A 19 -28.35 7.82 -10.35
N VAL A 20 -28.09 8.15 -11.62
CA VAL A 20 -26.89 7.69 -12.35
C VAL A 20 -25.62 8.17 -11.67
N ALA A 21 -25.56 9.44 -11.24
CA ALA A 21 -24.41 9.97 -10.52
C ALA A 21 -24.18 9.22 -9.19
N TRP A 22 -25.25 8.89 -8.46
CA TRP A 22 -25.17 8.08 -7.26
C TRP A 22 -24.64 6.66 -7.54
N LEU A 23 -25.16 5.97 -8.56
CA LEU A 23 -24.68 4.65 -8.97
C LEU A 23 -23.20 4.69 -9.40
N LEU A 24 -22.80 5.72 -10.17
CA LEU A 24 -21.42 5.92 -10.58
C LEU A 24 -20.51 6.05 -9.36
N LEU A 25 -20.86 6.94 -8.42
CA LEU A 25 -20.06 7.14 -7.21
C LEU A 25 -19.95 5.86 -6.37
N GLY A 26 -21.07 5.17 -6.15
CA GLY A 26 -21.08 3.95 -5.34
C GLY A 26 -20.33 2.78 -5.96
N TYR A 27 -20.53 2.51 -7.25
CA TYR A 27 -19.79 1.43 -7.93
C TYR A 27 -18.32 1.76 -8.15
N THR A 28 -17.98 3.03 -8.41
CA THR A 28 -16.57 3.42 -8.57
C THR A 28 -15.80 3.49 -7.26
N ALA A 29 -16.48 3.74 -6.13
CA ALA A 29 -15.88 3.60 -4.83
C ALA A 29 -15.40 2.17 -4.54
N ASN A 30 -16.10 1.15 -5.06
CA ASN A 30 -15.69 -0.24 -4.94
C ASN A 30 -14.50 -0.61 -5.84
N PHE A 31 -14.22 0.12 -6.93
CA PHE A 31 -13.03 -0.10 -7.78
C PHE A 31 -11.70 0.24 -7.09
N GLN A 32 -11.74 0.72 -5.84
CA GLN A 32 -10.54 0.81 -5.03
C GLN A 32 -10.05 -0.57 -4.55
N ARG A 33 -10.92 -1.59 -4.58
CA ARG A 33 -10.58 -3.01 -4.47
C ARG A 33 -10.58 -3.59 -5.90
N THR A 34 -9.84 -4.66 -6.14
CA THR A 34 -9.69 -5.36 -7.45
C THR A 34 -10.92 -5.24 -8.36
N PRO A 35 -10.75 -5.03 -9.68
CA PRO A 35 -11.83 -4.64 -10.59
C PRO A 35 -13.07 -5.52 -10.42
N ASP A 36 -14.13 -4.95 -9.83
CA ASP A 36 -15.40 -5.62 -9.62
C ASP A 36 -16.14 -5.70 -10.96
N LEU A 37 -16.01 -6.86 -11.61
CA LEU A 37 -16.64 -7.13 -12.89
C LEU A 37 -18.18 -7.04 -12.80
N ILE A 38 -18.76 -7.45 -11.66
CA ILE A 38 -20.22 -7.45 -11.47
C ILE A 38 -20.74 -6.01 -11.38
N ALA A 39 -20.10 -5.17 -10.56
CA ALA A 39 -20.43 -3.75 -10.45
C ALA A 39 -20.28 -3.04 -11.81
N THR A 40 -19.21 -3.33 -12.55
CA THR A 40 -18.97 -2.75 -13.88
C THR A 40 -20.10 -3.11 -14.85
N VAL A 41 -20.48 -4.38 -14.92
CA VAL A 41 -21.57 -4.84 -15.80
C VAL A 41 -22.90 -4.19 -15.42
N LYS A 42 -23.24 -4.09 -14.12
CA LYS A 42 -24.45 -3.40 -13.66
C LYS A 42 -24.46 -1.92 -14.05
N LEU A 43 -23.33 -1.24 -13.92
CA LEU A 43 -23.20 0.17 -14.32
C LEU A 43 -23.53 0.35 -15.81
N PHE A 44 -23.02 -0.51 -16.69
CA PHE A 44 -23.32 -0.45 -18.11
C PHE A 44 -24.76 -0.88 -18.47
N MET A 45 -25.33 -1.87 -17.79
CA MET A 45 -26.67 -2.35 -18.10
C MET A 45 -27.78 -1.45 -17.55
N ILE A 46 -27.53 -0.73 -16.45
CA ILE A 46 -28.56 0.07 -15.75
C ILE A 46 -28.28 1.56 -15.87
N ALA A 47 -27.09 2.01 -15.48
CA ALA A 47 -26.78 3.44 -15.41
C ALA A 47 -26.66 4.09 -16.81
N LEU A 48 -26.02 3.41 -17.78
CA LEU A 48 -25.90 3.95 -19.14
C LEU A 48 -27.26 4.11 -19.86
N PRO A 49 -28.16 3.10 -19.89
CA PRO A 49 -29.48 3.30 -20.49
C PRO A 49 -30.31 4.36 -19.76
N LEU A 50 -30.28 4.39 -18.42
CA LEU A 50 -30.97 5.43 -17.65
C LEU A 50 -30.41 6.82 -17.97
N PHE A 51 -29.10 6.96 -18.12
CA PHE A 51 -28.46 8.23 -18.51
C PHE A 51 -28.94 8.69 -19.88
N LEU A 52 -28.94 7.80 -20.88
CA LEU A 52 -29.41 8.13 -22.23
C LEU A 52 -30.89 8.51 -22.24
N LEU A 53 -31.75 7.77 -21.53
CA LEU A 53 -33.17 8.09 -21.39
C LEU A 53 -33.40 9.43 -20.69
N SER A 54 -32.63 9.71 -19.63
CA SER A 54 -32.70 10.97 -18.90
C SER A 54 -32.27 12.15 -19.77
N LEU A 55 -31.21 11.98 -20.56
CA LEU A 55 -30.75 12.98 -21.51
C LEU A 55 -31.80 13.23 -22.61
N LEU A 56 -32.41 12.17 -23.16
CA LEU A 56 -33.51 12.29 -24.13
C LEU A 56 -34.72 13.02 -23.54
N CYS A 57 -35.07 12.75 -22.28
CA CYS A 57 -36.12 13.49 -21.57
C CYS A 57 -35.80 15.00 -21.52
N LEU A 58 -34.60 15.37 -21.10
CA LEU A 58 -34.19 16.78 -21.00
C LEU A 58 -34.11 17.46 -22.37
N LEU A 59 -33.56 16.79 -23.38
CA LEU A 59 -33.48 17.30 -24.74
C LEU A 59 -34.87 17.54 -25.33
N SER A 60 -35.82 16.62 -25.13
CA SER A 60 -37.20 16.76 -25.61
C SER A 60 -37.91 18.01 -25.05
N VAL A 61 -37.55 18.44 -23.83
CA VAL A 61 -38.07 19.67 -23.22
C VAL A 61 -37.38 20.91 -23.78
N ARG A 62 -36.07 20.84 -24.03
CA ARG A 62 -35.24 21.99 -24.43
C ARG A 62 -35.35 22.33 -25.92
N THR A 63 -35.55 21.34 -26.80
CA THR A 63 -35.57 21.57 -28.25
C THR A 63 -37.02 21.72 -28.77
N PRO A 64 -37.49 22.93 -29.11
CA PRO A 64 -38.86 23.14 -29.57
C PRO A 64 -39.16 22.47 -30.93
N LYS A 65 -38.12 22.09 -31.68
CA LYS A 65 -38.23 21.42 -32.99
C LYS A 65 -38.61 19.94 -32.88
N ILE A 66 -38.37 19.30 -31.73
CA ILE A 66 -38.66 17.88 -31.54
C ILE A 66 -40.10 17.73 -31.08
N GLN A 67 -41.02 17.59 -32.04
CA GLN A 67 -42.43 17.30 -31.76
C GLN A 67 -42.65 15.78 -31.70
N LEU A 68 -42.30 15.17 -30.56
CA LEU A 68 -42.59 13.75 -30.32
C LEU A 68 -44.11 13.52 -30.36
N ARG A 69 -44.55 12.43 -30.98
CA ARG A 69 -45.97 12.02 -30.92
C ARG A 69 -46.33 11.62 -29.49
N LEU A 70 -47.59 11.77 -29.09
CA LEU A 70 -48.07 11.38 -27.75
C LEU A 70 -47.67 9.94 -27.33
N PRO A 71 -47.84 8.90 -28.16
CA PRO A 71 -47.44 7.54 -27.77
C PRO A 71 -45.94 7.41 -27.48
N LEU A 72 -45.10 8.13 -28.23
CA LEU A 72 -43.65 8.08 -28.02
C LEU A 72 -43.23 8.76 -26.71
N HIS A 73 -43.93 9.82 -26.30
CA HIS A 73 -43.74 10.42 -24.98
C HIS A 73 -44.11 9.45 -23.86
N LEU A 74 -45.26 8.78 -23.97
CA LEU A 74 -45.70 7.80 -22.97
C LEU A 74 -44.72 6.63 -22.89
N ALA A 75 -44.20 6.16 -24.03
CA ALA A 75 -43.16 5.14 -24.08
C ALA A 75 -41.87 5.60 -23.40
N LEU A 76 -41.39 6.82 -23.70
CA LEU A 76 -40.19 7.39 -23.07
C LEU A 76 -40.36 7.53 -21.55
N LEU A 77 -41.52 8.00 -21.10
CA LEU A 77 -41.84 8.17 -19.69
C LEU A 77 -41.90 6.81 -18.97
N GLY A 78 -42.60 5.83 -19.56
CA GLY A 78 -42.68 4.47 -19.02
C GLY A 78 -41.31 3.79 -18.95
N ALA A 79 -40.49 3.89 -20.00
CA ALA A 79 -39.14 3.35 -20.02
C ALA A 79 -38.23 4.00 -18.97
N THR A 80 -38.30 5.32 -18.82
CA THR A 80 -37.50 6.05 -17.83
C THR A 80 -37.91 5.69 -16.40
N ILE A 81 -39.21 5.58 -16.12
CA ILE A 81 -39.70 5.14 -14.80
C ILE A 81 -39.25 3.71 -14.51
N LEU A 82 -39.40 2.79 -15.48
CA LEU A 82 -38.97 1.40 -15.31
C LEU A 82 -37.47 1.30 -15.01
N MET A 83 -36.63 1.98 -15.80
CA MET A 83 -35.19 2.03 -15.55
C MET A 83 -34.86 2.72 -14.23
N GLY A 84 -35.60 3.75 -13.85
CA GLY A 84 -35.47 4.42 -12.55
C GLY A 84 -35.76 3.48 -11.38
N ILE A 85 -36.74 2.59 -11.50
CA ILE A 85 -37.05 1.57 -10.47
C ILE A 85 -35.87 0.59 -10.32
N PHE A 86 -35.33 0.07 -11.44
CA PHE A 86 -34.16 -0.82 -11.40
C PHE A 86 -32.94 -0.13 -10.78
N ALA A 87 -32.64 1.09 -11.24
CA ALA A 87 -31.52 1.87 -10.71
C ALA A 87 -31.70 2.22 -9.23
N TRP A 88 -32.92 2.47 -8.77
CA TRP A 88 -33.20 2.76 -7.37
C TRP A 88 -33.05 1.53 -6.49
N ASN A 89 -33.47 0.37 -6.97
CA ASN A 89 -33.25 -0.90 -6.27
C ASN A 89 -31.76 -1.16 -6.08
N ASP A 90 -30.96 -1.00 -7.15
CA ASP A 90 -29.51 -1.18 -7.09
C ASP A 90 -28.84 -0.13 -6.20
N ALA A 91 -29.27 1.14 -6.27
CA ALA A 91 -28.73 2.22 -5.43
C ALA A 91 -28.90 1.96 -3.93
N ARG A 92 -29.93 1.22 -3.52
CA ARG A 92 -30.15 0.83 -2.11
C ARG A 92 -29.22 -0.29 -1.66
N THR A 93 -28.72 -1.11 -2.58
CA THR A 93 -27.83 -2.24 -2.28
C THR A 93 -26.36 -1.88 -2.29
N ILE A 94 -26.00 -0.67 -2.72
CA ILE A 94 -24.62 -0.18 -2.69
C ILE A 94 -24.18 -0.09 -1.22
N GLU A 95 -23.17 -0.88 -0.87
CA GLU A 95 -22.53 -0.82 0.44
C GLU A 95 -22.02 0.60 0.68
N ARG A 96 -22.40 1.21 1.81
CA ARG A 96 -21.91 2.54 2.20
C ARG A 96 -20.56 2.48 2.90
N VAL A 97 -20.29 1.32 3.48
CA VAL A 97 -19.10 0.99 4.24
C VAL A 97 -17.91 0.89 3.30
N GLY A 98 -16.79 1.52 3.65
CA GLY A 98 -15.60 1.67 2.83
C GLY A 98 -15.56 2.95 1.99
N TRP A 99 -16.62 3.75 1.85
CA TRP A 99 -16.52 4.98 1.05
C TRP A 99 -17.27 6.17 1.62
N LEU A 100 -18.55 6.01 1.95
CA LEU A 100 -19.31 7.01 2.71
C LEU A 100 -19.02 6.89 4.20
N GLU A 101 -18.96 5.65 4.69
CA GLU A 101 -18.65 5.31 6.06
C GLU A 101 -17.33 4.55 6.08
N PRO A 102 -16.39 4.84 6.98
CA PRO A 102 -15.15 4.08 7.05
C PRO A 102 -15.44 2.63 7.44
N TYR A 103 -14.87 1.67 6.73
CA TYR A 103 -14.80 0.29 7.20
C TYR A 103 -13.70 0.19 8.24
N VAL A 104 -14.07 0.14 9.50
CA VAL A 104 -13.13 0.11 10.63
C VAL A 104 -13.00 -1.32 11.14
N GLN A 105 -11.77 -1.82 11.14
CA GLN A 105 -11.39 -2.99 11.91
C GLN A 105 -10.62 -2.48 13.13
N SER A 106 -10.88 -3.08 14.29
CA SER A 106 -10.25 -2.69 15.54
C SER A 106 -9.67 -3.92 16.23
N ASP A 107 -8.60 -3.72 16.98
CA ASP A 107 -8.14 -4.72 17.93
C ASP A 107 -9.07 -4.80 19.16
N THR A 108 -8.72 -5.68 20.08
CA THR A 108 -9.44 -5.84 21.34
C THR A 108 -9.31 -4.60 22.21
N LEU A 109 -10.42 -4.23 22.84
CA LEU A 109 -10.48 -3.10 23.75
C LEU A 109 -9.69 -3.41 25.03
N LYS A 110 -8.67 -2.59 25.32
CA LYS A 110 -7.71 -2.77 26.40
C LYS A 110 -7.77 -1.64 27.41
N ILE A 111 -7.19 -1.85 28.58
CA ILE A 111 -7.05 -0.85 29.63
C ILE A 111 -5.57 -0.57 29.83
N THR A 112 -5.20 0.71 29.96
CA THR A 112 -3.81 1.09 30.30
C THR A 112 -3.42 0.55 31.68
N GLU A 113 -2.12 0.33 31.91
CA GLU A 113 -1.62 -0.25 33.18
C GLU A 113 -2.00 0.58 34.41
N ASP A 114 -2.07 1.90 34.25
CA ASP A 114 -2.52 2.83 35.28
C ASP A 114 -4.04 2.83 35.52
N GLY A 115 -4.80 2.04 34.75
CA GLY A 115 -6.25 1.90 34.85
C GLY A 115 -7.05 3.13 34.43
N ARG A 116 -6.42 4.19 33.89
CA ARG A 116 -7.08 5.48 33.61
C ARG A 116 -7.79 5.54 32.26
N TYR A 117 -7.29 4.81 31.26
CA TYR A 117 -7.78 4.88 29.90
C TYR A 117 -8.17 3.50 29.36
N VAL A 118 -9.17 3.50 28.51
CA VAL A 118 -9.55 2.39 27.63
C VAL A 118 -9.05 2.73 26.24
N TYR A 119 -8.43 1.80 25.54
CA TYR A 119 -7.89 2.07 24.21
C TYR A 119 -8.02 0.87 23.28
N GLN A 120 -7.97 1.14 21.98
CA GLN A 120 -7.86 0.16 20.91
C GLN A 120 -7.24 0.83 19.68
N VAL A 121 -6.52 0.06 18.85
CA VAL A 121 -6.03 0.50 17.56
C VAL A 121 -7.07 0.17 16.49
N GLU A 122 -7.39 1.16 15.66
CA GLU A 122 -8.39 1.08 14.61
C GLU A 122 -7.72 1.28 13.25
N VAL A 123 -7.90 0.33 12.34
CA VAL A 123 -7.50 0.43 10.94
C VAL A 123 -8.75 0.65 10.10
N ALA A 124 -8.83 1.81 9.45
CA ALA A 124 -9.92 2.15 8.55
C ALA A 124 -9.51 1.89 7.10
N ASN A 125 -10.43 1.31 6.31
CA ASN A 125 -10.35 1.22 4.85
C ASN A 125 -9.08 0.51 4.35
N LEU A 126 -8.60 -0.54 5.05
CA LEU A 126 -7.31 -1.21 4.77
C LEU A 126 -7.03 -1.48 3.28
N ALA A 127 -8.02 -2.03 2.57
CA ALA A 127 -7.90 -2.41 1.17
C ALA A 127 -8.11 -1.25 0.17
N GLN A 128 -8.03 0.00 0.61
CA GLN A 128 -8.31 1.19 -0.20
C GLN A 128 -7.19 2.22 -0.09
N ARG A 129 -7.18 3.19 -1.02
CA ARG A 129 -6.15 4.25 -1.06
C ARG A 129 -6.28 5.24 0.09
N ASN A 130 -7.49 5.44 0.62
CA ASN A 130 -7.79 6.29 1.76
C ASN A 130 -7.69 5.53 3.11
N ARG A 131 -6.87 4.49 3.17
CA ARG A 131 -6.59 3.75 4.41
C ARG A 131 -5.95 4.65 5.47
N SER A 132 -6.25 4.39 6.74
CA SER A 132 -5.65 5.10 7.87
C SER A 132 -5.67 4.25 9.13
N ALA A 133 -4.59 4.29 9.90
CA ALA A 133 -4.58 3.79 11.27
C ALA A 133 -4.83 4.94 12.26
N ARG A 134 -5.53 4.64 13.35
CA ARG A 134 -5.79 5.58 14.45
C ARG A 134 -5.86 4.84 15.78
N LEU A 135 -5.41 5.48 16.84
CA LEU A 135 -5.58 5.04 18.22
C LEU A 135 -6.87 5.65 18.77
N PHE A 136 -7.83 4.81 19.14
CA PHE A 136 -8.99 5.21 19.93
C PHE A 136 -8.61 5.18 21.41
N VAL A 137 -8.92 6.26 22.13
CA VAL A 137 -8.70 6.36 23.58
C VAL A 137 -9.93 6.99 24.23
N GLU A 138 -10.42 6.36 25.29
CA GLU A 138 -11.50 6.83 26.13
C GLU A 138 -11.05 6.88 27.59
N LYS A 139 -11.33 7.99 28.28
CA LYS A 139 -11.08 8.10 29.72
C LYS A 139 -12.22 7.45 30.49
N ARG A 140 -11.91 6.50 31.37
CA ARG A 140 -12.92 5.74 32.14
C ARG A 140 -13.81 6.62 33.01
N GLU A 141 -13.24 7.71 33.53
CA GLU A 141 -13.95 8.69 34.33
C GLU A 141 -14.13 10.00 33.54
N GLY A 142 -15.38 10.26 33.13
CA GLY A 142 -15.78 11.53 32.52
C GLY A 142 -16.19 11.47 31.05
N GLY A 143 -16.15 10.31 30.40
CA GLY A 143 -16.68 10.12 29.03
C GLY A 143 -15.93 10.92 27.96
N TRP A 144 -14.66 11.26 28.22
CA TRP A 144 -13.80 11.90 27.23
C TRP A 144 -13.32 10.83 26.24
N GLU A 145 -13.50 11.09 24.95
CA GLU A 145 -13.12 10.19 23.86
C GLU A 145 -12.28 10.94 22.83
N GLN A 146 -11.22 10.31 22.32
CA GLN A 146 -10.38 10.85 21.28
C GLN A 146 -9.92 9.77 20.30
N ARG A 147 -9.74 10.16 19.03
CA ARG A 147 -9.12 9.34 17.98
C ARG A 147 -7.87 10.05 17.48
N ILE A 148 -6.71 9.44 17.70
CA ILE A 148 -5.40 9.99 17.38
C ILE A 148 -4.88 9.29 16.12
N ARG A 149 -4.50 10.04 15.09
CA ARG A 149 -4.01 9.44 13.84
C ARG A 149 -2.62 8.82 14.05
N LEU A 150 -2.40 7.63 13.52
CA LEU A 150 -1.11 6.95 13.51
C LEU A 150 -0.52 6.98 12.09
N GLU A 151 0.74 7.37 11.96
CA GLU A 151 1.46 7.38 10.69
C GLU A 151 2.05 5.99 10.41
N MET A 152 1.20 5.10 9.90
CA MET A 152 1.55 3.73 9.55
C MET A 152 1.61 3.55 8.04
N SER A 153 2.54 2.72 7.60
CA SER A 153 2.65 2.25 6.22
C SER A 153 1.52 1.27 5.88
N ALA A 154 1.35 1.03 4.59
CA ALA A 154 0.40 0.06 4.06
C ALA A 154 0.62 -1.36 4.60
N GLN A 155 1.90 -1.74 4.67
CA GLN A 155 2.34 -3.07 5.04
C GLN A 155 2.08 -3.31 6.53
N GLU A 156 2.50 -2.38 7.38
CA GLU A 156 2.27 -2.46 8.84
C GLU A 156 0.76 -2.60 9.17
N MET A 157 -0.10 -1.82 8.51
CA MET A 157 -1.56 -1.96 8.69
C MET A 157 -2.10 -3.32 8.22
N HIS A 158 -1.51 -3.87 7.17
CA HIS A 158 -1.89 -5.19 6.66
C HIS A 158 -1.47 -6.26 7.66
N ASP A 159 -0.22 -6.25 8.09
CA ASP A 159 0.33 -7.26 9.01
C ASP A 159 -0.49 -7.33 10.30
N MET A 160 -0.85 -6.18 10.89
CA MET A 160 -1.71 -6.13 12.08
C MET A 160 -3.05 -6.84 11.89
N VAL A 161 -3.76 -6.53 10.80
CA VAL A 161 -5.11 -7.08 10.57
C VAL A 161 -5.08 -8.60 10.37
N TYR A 162 -3.96 -9.14 9.87
CA TYR A 162 -3.80 -10.57 9.64
C TYR A 162 -3.20 -11.31 10.84
N SER A 163 -2.53 -10.62 11.75
CA SER A 163 -1.75 -11.26 12.80
C SER A 163 -2.55 -11.59 14.07
N GLY A 164 -3.73 -11.00 14.26
CA GLY A 164 -4.58 -11.36 15.40
C GLY A 164 -5.57 -10.27 15.80
N SER A 165 -5.85 -10.24 17.10
CA SER A 165 -6.80 -9.28 17.71
C SER A 165 -6.16 -8.42 18.79
N ASP A 166 -4.87 -8.60 19.05
CA ASP A 166 -4.11 -7.79 19.99
C ASP A 166 -2.96 -7.14 19.21
N TRP A 167 -3.12 -5.90 18.70
CA TRP A 167 -2.12 -5.32 17.78
C TRP A 167 -1.09 -4.43 18.46
N GLY A 168 -1.51 -3.64 19.45
CA GLY A 168 -0.62 -2.71 20.14
C GLY A 168 -0.91 -2.56 21.64
N ARG A 169 0.13 -2.23 22.40
CA ARG A 169 0.09 -1.97 23.83
C ARG A 169 0.44 -0.50 24.10
N LEU A 170 -0.42 0.20 24.83
CA LEU A 170 -0.22 1.58 25.25
C LEU A 170 0.31 1.61 26.69
N VAL A 171 1.58 2.01 26.86
CA VAL A 171 2.30 2.04 28.14
C VAL A 171 2.60 3.48 28.53
N ALA A 172 2.66 3.79 29.83
CA ALA A 172 3.07 5.11 30.30
C ALA A 172 4.55 5.36 29.93
N GLY A 173 4.82 6.47 29.25
CA GLY A 173 6.16 6.85 28.83
C GLY A 173 6.78 7.90 29.75
N GLU A 174 8.10 7.86 29.91
CA GLU A 174 8.86 8.93 30.56
C GLU A 174 9.10 10.06 29.54
N GLY A 175 8.32 11.15 29.60
CA GLY A 175 8.55 12.28 28.70
C GLY A 175 7.35 13.21 28.50
N ALA A 176 7.49 14.12 27.55
CA ALA A 176 6.48 15.13 27.23
C ALA A 176 5.18 14.54 26.64
N TYR A 177 5.29 13.40 25.94
CA TYR A 177 4.15 12.72 25.31
C TYR A 177 3.37 11.87 26.34
N GLY A 178 4.01 11.36 27.39
CA GLY A 178 3.34 10.69 28.51
C GLY A 178 2.89 9.25 28.25
N PHE A 179 2.74 8.82 26.99
CA PHE A 179 2.45 7.44 26.61
C PHE A 179 3.25 7.00 25.39
N VAL A 180 3.53 5.70 25.30
CA VAL A 180 4.14 5.04 24.15
C VAL A 180 3.24 3.89 23.70
N LEU A 181 2.89 3.86 22.42
CA LEU A 181 2.17 2.76 21.78
C LEU A 181 3.18 1.90 21.01
N SER A 182 3.29 0.64 21.40
CA SER A 182 4.22 -0.35 20.82
C SER A 182 3.45 -1.57 20.31
N PRO A 183 3.98 -2.33 19.34
CA PRO A 183 3.38 -3.59 18.89
C PRO A 183 3.41 -4.61 20.02
N THR A 184 2.50 -5.57 19.93
CA THR A 184 2.50 -6.77 20.77
C THR A 184 3.24 -7.91 20.09
N ASP A 185 3.49 -8.98 20.83
CA ASP A 185 4.12 -10.20 20.33
C ASP A 185 3.26 -10.92 19.27
N GLU A 186 1.96 -10.61 19.17
CA GLU A 186 1.08 -11.08 18.10
C GLU A 186 1.40 -10.44 16.74
N VAL A 187 2.21 -9.37 16.70
CA VAL A 187 2.66 -8.72 15.47
C VAL A 187 4.21 -8.82 15.40
N PRO A 188 4.80 -10.03 15.27
CA PRO A 188 6.22 -10.29 15.56
C PRO A 188 7.23 -9.61 14.63
N GLU A 189 6.79 -8.92 13.59
CA GLU A 189 7.62 -8.17 12.64
C GLU A 189 7.29 -6.67 12.61
N ALA A 190 6.34 -6.24 13.43
CA ALA A 190 6.00 -4.83 13.55
C ALA A 190 7.10 -4.07 14.28
N ASP A 191 7.49 -2.97 13.67
CA ASP A 191 8.65 -2.20 14.11
C ASP A 191 8.32 -0.71 14.15
N TRP A 192 7.15 -0.45 14.72
CA TRP A 192 6.61 0.88 14.91
C TRP A 192 6.50 1.16 16.40
N ASN A 193 6.96 2.31 16.85
CA ASN A 193 6.61 2.84 18.16
C ASN A 193 6.02 4.23 17.94
N PHE A 194 5.02 4.60 18.73
CA PHE A 194 4.45 5.94 18.68
C PHE A 194 4.50 6.58 20.06
N ALA A 195 5.17 7.72 20.17
CA ALA A 195 5.02 8.61 21.31
C ALA A 195 3.66 9.33 21.19
N VAL A 196 2.75 9.04 22.13
CA VAL A 196 1.35 9.48 22.07
C VAL A 196 1.08 10.55 23.12
N ASP A 197 0.79 11.78 22.68
CA ASP A 197 0.32 12.87 23.52
C ASP A 197 -1.21 12.92 23.53
N LEU A 198 -1.80 12.35 24.59
CA LEU A 198 -3.25 12.34 24.81
C LEU A 198 -3.83 13.73 25.07
N LYS A 199 -3.03 14.70 25.52
CA LYS A 199 -3.53 16.05 25.80
C LYS A 199 -3.73 16.83 24.51
N ASN A 200 -2.82 16.69 23.56
CA ASN A 200 -2.86 17.37 22.27
C ASN A 200 -3.52 16.51 21.16
N GLY A 201 -3.75 15.22 21.40
CA GLY A 201 -4.33 14.32 20.41
C GLY A 201 -3.40 13.99 19.25
N GLN A 202 -2.10 13.91 19.54
CA GLN A 202 -1.06 13.71 18.54
C GLN A 202 -0.28 12.44 18.86
N ALA A 203 0.14 11.74 17.82
CA ALA A 203 1.08 10.65 17.91
C ALA A 203 2.23 10.95 16.95
N HIS A 204 3.44 10.80 17.45
CA HIS A 204 4.65 10.90 16.67
C HIS A 204 5.29 9.53 16.62
N ARG A 205 5.71 9.10 15.43
CA ARG A 205 6.50 7.88 15.32
C ARG A 205 7.78 8.11 16.10
N ASP A 206 7.97 7.31 17.15
CA ASP A 206 9.19 7.27 17.94
C ASP A 206 10.10 6.29 17.20
N ASP A 207 10.88 6.82 16.26
CA ASP A 207 11.95 6.02 15.68
C ASP A 207 12.91 5.72 16.83
N PRO A 208 13.13 4.45 17.19
CA PRO A 208 13.82 4.09 18.43
C PRO A 208 15.14 4.86 18.54
N PRO A 209 15.43 5.52 19.67
CA PRO A 209 16.63 6.33 19.83
C PRO A 209 17.87 5.45 19.59
N GLY A 210 18.57 5.68 18.49
CA GLY A 210 19.61 4.78 17.97
C GLY A 210 19.33 4.20 16.58
N ARG A 211 18.14 4.48 16.01
CA ARG A 211 17.85 4.34 14.58
C ARG A 211 18.14 5.58 13.74
N ASP A 212 19.06 6.41 14.22
CA ASP A 212 20.07 6.98 13.33
C ASP A 212 21.03 5.88 12.82
N ARG A 213 20.51 4.65 12.57
CA ARG A 213 21.12 3.63 11.73
C ARG A 213 21.04 4.18 10.31
N ARG A 214 21.84 5.21 10.05
CA ARG A 214 22.52 5.27 8.77
C ARG A 214 23.14 3.88 8.63
N SER A 215 22.53 3.02 7.81
CA SER A 215 23.35 2.22 6.89
C SER A 215 24.50 3.13 6.54
N ALA A 216 25.73 2.79 6.92
CA ALA A 216 26.87 3.70 6.72
C ALA A 216 26.68 4.28 5.34
N SER A 217 26.44 5.60 5.25
CA SER A 217 26.04 6.14 3.95
C SER A 217 27.18 5.80 3.01
N ILE A 218 26.93 5.68 1.70
CA ILE A 218 28.03 5.39 0.77
C ILE A 218 29.16 6.42 0.93
N ASP A 219 28.86 7.61 1.47
CA ASP A 219 29.81 8.67 1.82
C ASP A 219 30.65 8.40 3.08
N GLU A 220 30.23 7.50 3.96
CA GLU A 220 30.95 7.06 5.17
C GLU A 220 31.85 5.84 4.94
N LEU A 221 31.79 5.23 3.74
CA LEU A 221 32.67 4.12 3.36
C LEU A 221 34.10 4.60 3.13
N THR A 222 35.07 3.75 3.49
CA THR A 222 36.46 3.98 3.07
C THR A 222 36.58 3.85 1.55
N PRO A 223 37.61 4.44 0.92
CA PRO A 223 37.84 4.27 -0.52
C PRO A 223 37.87 2.80 -0.95
N ASP A 224 38.56 1.95 -0.18
CA ASP A 224 38.67 0.51 -0.46
C ASP A 224 37.32 -0.21 -0.37
N GLU A 225 36.49 0.14 0.64
CA GLU A 225 35.14 -0.40 0.77
C GLU A 225 34.26 0.02 -0.41
N ARG A 226 34.39 1.27 -0.87
CA ARG A 226 33.65 1.78 -2.02
C ARG A 226 34.12 1.13 -3.33
N GLU A 227 35.41 0.87 -3.47
CA GLU A 227 35.97 0.17 -4.65
C GLU A 227 35.50 -1.29 -4.75
N ALA A 228 35.16 -1.92 -3.63
CA ALA A 228 34.63 -3.28 -3.57
C ALA A 228 33.14 -3.38 -3.95
N LEU A 229 32.39 -2.27 -3.92
CA LEU A 229 30.96 -2.23 -4.28
C LEU A 229 30.75 -2.08 -5.78
N VAL A 230 29.85 -2.89 -6.34
CA VAL A 230 29.38 -2.73 -7.71
C VAL A 230 28.35 -1.59 -7.76
N MET A 231 28.68 -0.54 -8.49
CA MET A 231 27.85 0.66 -8.67
C MET A 231 27.52 0.88 -10.16
N PRO A 232 26.50 1.70 -10.49
CA PRO A 232 26.13 1.97 -11.88
C PRO A 232 27.25 2.42 -12.82
N ASP A 233 28.25 3.10 -12.27
CA ASP A 233 29.42 3.65 -12.96
C ASP A 233 30.74 2.95 -12.57
N HIS A 234 30.68 1.91 -11.73
CA HIS A 234 31.85 1.21 -11.20
C HIS A 234 31.63 -0.31 -11.17
N PRO A 235 31.90 -1.01 -12.28
CA PRO A 235 31.87 -2.47 -12.30
C PRO A 235 33.08 -3.05 -11.57
N VAL A 236 32.90 -4.16 -10.86
CA VAL A 236 33.94 -4.78 -10.01
C VAL A 236 34.23 -6.20 -10.48
N ASP A 237 35.52 -6.51 -10.63
CA ASP A 237 36.00 -7.85 -10.98
C ASP A 237 35.92 -8.79 -9.78
N SER A 238 35.56 -10.05 -10.02
CA SER A 238 35.59 -11.08 -8.99
C SER A 238 37.03 -11.30 -8.51
N PRO A 239 37.26 -11.79 -7.28
CA PRO A 239 38.63 -11.96 -6.74
C PRO A 239 39.54 -12.87 -7.59
N ARG A 240 38.95 -13.76 -8.38
CA ARG A 240 39.68 -14.65 -9.31
C ARG A 240 39.82 -14.07 -10.72
N GLY A 241 39.28 -12.89 -10.99
CA GLY A 241 39.29 -12.22 -12.29
C GLY A 241 38.48 -12.94 -13.39
N LYS A 242 37.70 -13.98 -13.03
CA LYS A 242 36.91 -14.76 -14.01
C LYS A 242 35.70 -13.98 -14.52
N PHE A 243 35.10 -13.15 -13.65
CA PHE A 243 33.86 -12.44 -13.94
C PHE A 243 33.98 -10.98 -13.54
N ARG A 244 33.23 -10.12 -14.21
CA ARG A 244 33.03 -8.71 -13.87
C ARG A 244 31.56 -8.47 -13.58
N ALA A 245 31.24 -8.04 -12.37
CA ALA A 245 29.89 -7.64 -12.01
C ALA A 245 29.64 -6.18 -12.40
N SER A 246 28.44 -5.91 -12.90
CA SER A 246 27.99 -4.57 -13.30
C SER A 246 26.54 -4.36 -12.88
N MET A 247 26.23 -3.13 -12.50
CA MET A 247 24.87 -2.68 -12.23
C MET A 247 24.49 -1.66 -13.30
N THR A 248 23.39 -1.83 -14.00
CA THR A 248 23.00 -0.93 -15.10
C THR A 248 21.59 -0.41 -14.87
N PRO A 249 21.34 0.91 -14.98
CA PRO A 249 19.97 1.42 -14.90
C PRO A 249 19.13 0.90 -16.08
N ILE A 250 17.91 0.46 -15.78
CA ILE A 250 16.90 0.09 -16.78
C ILE A 250 16.02 1.31 -17.04
N ASP A 251 15.81 1.63 -18.32
CA ASP A 251 14.93 2.71 -18.76
C ASP A 251 13.46 2.28 -18.65
N ASP A 252 12.95 2.32 -17.42
CA ASP A 252 11.52 2.14 -17.12
C ASP A 252 10.89 3.52 -16.87
N PRO A 253 9.86 3.91 -17.65
CA PRO A 253 9.27 5.25 -17.59
C PRO A 253 8.51 5.54 -16.29
N VAL A 254 8.22 4.52 -15.48
CA VAL A 254 7.44 4.64 -14.25
C VAL A 254 8.33 4.59 -13.02
N VAL A 255 9.30 3.67 -12.97
CA VAL A 255 10.16 3.46 -11.80
C VAL A 255 11.59 3.19 -12.23
N ARG A 256 12.54 4.03 -11.80
CA ARG A 256 13.96 3.75 -12.02
C ARG A 256 14.36 2.43 -11.37
N ARG A 257 14.90 1.51 -12.17
CA ARG A 257 15.33 0.18 -11.76
C ARG A 257 16.78 -0.05 -12.16
N PHE A 258 17.40 -1.04 -11.56
CA PHE A 258 18.72 -1.52 -11.88
C PHE A 258 18.68 -3.01 -12.22
N GLU A 259 19.51 -3.38 -13.19
CA GLU A 259 19.84 -4.76 -13.55
C GLU A 259 21.24 -5.08 -13.01
N VAL A 260 21.41 -6.22 -12.36
CA VAL A 260 22.72 -6.74 -11.94
C VAL A 260 23.09 -7.90 -12.85
N ALA A 261 24.25 -7.77 -13.50
CA ALA A 261 24.75 -8.78 -14.42
C ALA A 261 26.22 -9.08 -14.17
N VAL A 262 26.63 -10.31 -14.48
CA VAL A 262 28.03 -10.73 -14.52
C VAL A 262 28.44 -10.97 -15.96
N THR A 263 29.63 -10.48 -16.32
CA THR A 263 30.21 -10.67 -17.66
C THR A 263 31.54 -11.41 -17.52
N GLU A 264 31.75 -12.44 -18.33
CA GLU A 264 33.05 -13.12 -18.41
C GLU A 264 33.95 -12.34 -19.39
N PRO A 265 35.02 -11.65 -18.94
CA PRO A 265 35.80 -10.77 -19.81
C PRO A 265 36.46 -11.47 -21.00
N ALA A 266 36.77 -12.76 -20.86
CA ALA A 266 37.42 -13.55 -21.90
C ALA A 266 36.51 -13.85 -23.10
N THR A 267 35.22 -14.07 -22.85
CA THR A 267 34.23 -14.46 -23.87
C THR A 267 33.27 -13.33 -24.24
N GLY A 268 33.14 -12.32 -23.36
CA GLY A 268 32.10 -11.30 -23.44
C GLY A 268 30.70 -11.84 -23.10
N ASN A 269 30.60 -13.09 -22.63
CA ASN A 269 29.31 -13.66 -22.25
C ASN A 269 28.74 -12.93 -21.03
N ARG A 270 27.50 -12.46 -21.14
CA ARG A 270 26.82 -11.66 -20.13
C ARG A 270 25.61 -12.42 -19.60
N ILE A 271 25.53 -12.56 -18.28
CA ILE A 271 24.47 -13.27 -17.57
C ILE A 271 23.80 -12.28 -16.62
N VAL A 272 22.50 -12.07 -16.81
CA VAL A 272 21.68 -11.26 -15.90
C VAL A 272 21.31 -12.12 -14.71
N LEU A 273 21.64 -11.65 -13.51
CA LEU A 273 21.37 -12.35 -12.27
C LEU A 273 20.08 -11.82 -11.65
N GLU A 274 19.96 -10.51 -11.52
CA GLU A 274 18.79 -9.85 -10.93
C GLU A 274 18.32 -8.72 -11.85
N ASP A 275 17.02 -8.68 -12.13
CA ASP A 275 16.36 -7.61 -12.88
C ASP A 275 15.30 -6.96 -11.99
N GLY A 276 15.34 -5.64 -11.87
CA GLY A 276 14.24 -4.87 -11.30
C GLY A 276 14.50 -4.31 -9.90
N LEU A 277 15.76 -4.27 -9.46
CA LEU A 277 16.13 -3.61 -8.20
C LEU A 277 15.72 -2.13 -8.25
N ARG A 278 14.80 -1.71 -7.37
CA ARG A 278 14.28 -0.34 -7.41
C ARG A 278 15.33 0.65 -6.93
N ALA A 279 15.55 1.71 -7.70
CA ALA A 279 16.60 2.68 -7.41
C ALA A 279 16.38 3.51 -6.13
N ARG A 280 15.16 3.52 -5.57
CA ARG A 280 14.86 4.23 -4.33
C ARG A 280 15.23 3.42 -3.07
N ASP A 281 15.44 2.12 -3.23
CA ASP A 281 15.75 1.23 -2.11
C ASP A 281 17.28 1.15 -1.97
N ASN A 282 17.77 0.82 -0.77
CA ASN A 282 19.20 0.60 -0.56
C ASN A 282 19.58 -0.74 -1.21
N ASN A 283 20.40 -0.66 -2.26
CA ASN A 283 20.89 -1.82 -2.98
C ASN A 283 22.41 -1.87 -2.87
N PHE A 284 22.95 -3.00 -2.42
CA PHE A 284 24.40 -3.21 -2.32
C PHE A 284 24.77 -4.51 -3.03
N VAL A 285 25.78 -4.45 -3.88
CA VAL A 285 26.24 -5.60 -4.66
C VAL A 285 27.76 -5.69 -4.50
N LEU A 286 28.27 -6.85 -4.08
CA LEU A 286 29.70 -7.07 -3.93
C LEU A 286 30.10 -8.53 -4.02
N TRP A 287 31.36 -8.77 -4.36
CA TRP A 287 31.97 -10.09 -4.34
C TRP A 287 32.47 -10.44 -2.94
N ASP A 288 32.35 -11.71 -2.55
CA ASP A 288 33.12 -12.23 -1.44
C ASP A 288 34.42 -12.90 -1.89
N GLU A 289 35.27 -13.25 -0.92
CA GLU A 289 36.58 -13.87 -1.15
C GLU A 289 36.51 -15.22 -1.90
N ARG A 290 35.37 -15.92 -1.84
CA ARG A 290 35.16 -17.19 -2.52
C ARG A 290 34.72 -17.01 -3.97
N GLY A 291 34.43 -15.77 -4.39
CA GLY A 291 33.96 -15.44 -5.73
C GLY A 291 32.45 -15.62 -5.90
N ARG A 292 31.68 -15.58 -4.80
CA ARG A 292 30.21 -15.49 -4.83
C ARG A 292 29.79 -14.03 -4.89
N LEU A 293 28.70 -13.74 -5.59
CA LEU A 293 28.16 -12.38 -5.69
C LEU A 293 27.01 -12.23 -4.70
N TRP A 294 27.11 -11.27 -3.79
CA TRP A 294 26.07 -10.94 -2.84
C TRP A 294 25.28 -9.73 -3.31
N ILE A 295 23.95 -9.83 -3.24
CA ILE A 295 23.01 -8.75 -3.57
C ILE A 295 22.13 -8.51 -2.36
N TYR A 296 22.22 -7.33 -1.76
CA TYR A 296 21.24 -6.84 -0.80
C TYR A 296 20.30 -5.86 -1.50
N SER A 297 19.01 -6.02 -1.27
CA SER A 297 17.92 -5.15 -1.70
C SER A 297 17.03 -4.85 -0.51
N GLY A 298 16.72 -3.58 -0.29
CA GLY A 298 15.78 -3.17 0.75
C GLY A 298 14.36 -3.74 0.56
N ASP A 299 13.99 -4.17 -0.65
CA ASP A 299 12.66 -4.72 -0.96
C ASP A 299 12.63 -6.25 -0.84
N THR A 300 13.68 -6.94 -1.31
CA THR A 300 13.70 -8.40 -1.45
C THR A 300 14.64 -9.13 -0.48
N GLY A 301 15.42 -8.40 0.31
CA GLY A 301 16.35 -8.98 1.28
C GLY A 301 17.75 -9.23 0.70
N THR A 302 18.43 -10.25 1.22
CA THR A 302 19.80 -10.61 0.79
C THR A 302 19.77 -11.91 0.00
N THR A 303 20.46 -11.94 -1.15
CA THR A 303 20.60 -13.14 -1.99
C THR A 303 22.08 -13.34 -2.31
N VAL A 304 22.54 -14.59 -2.29
CA VAL A 304 23.88 -14.97 -2.73
C VAL A 304 23.80 -15.74 -4.03
N TRP A 305 24.65 -15.39 -4.99
CA TRP A 305 24.75 -16.01 -6.30
C TRP A 305 26.08 -16.74 -6.44
N THR A 306 26.05 -18.00 -6.86
CA THR A 306 27.22 -18.87 -7.01
C THR A 306 27.30 -19.49 -8.40
N ASP A 307 28.50 -19.51 -8.98
CA ASP A 307 28.78 -20.20 -10.24
C ASP A 307 29.04 -21.70 -10.02
N ALA A 308 28.10 -22.53 -10.46
CA ALA A 308 28.19 -23.98 -10.50
C ALA A 308 28.50 -24.45 -11.94
N GLN A 309 29.78 -24.38 -12.33
CA GLN A 309 30.27 -24.90 -13.63
C GLN A 309 29.72 -24.16 -14.86
N GLY A 310 29.44 -22.86 -14.75
CA GLY A 310 28.91 -22.02 -15.81
C GLY A 310 27.41 -21.71 -15.65
N GLU A 311 26.73 -22.39 -14.74
CA GLU A 311 25.36 -22.08 -14.35
C GLU A 311 25.36 -21.28 -13.04
N TRP A 312 24.62 -20.17 -13.01
CA TRP A 312 24.52 -19.33 -11.83
C TRP A 312 23.27 -19.70 -11.04
N GLU A 313 23.46 -20.05 -9.77
CA GLU A 313 22.38 -20.38 -8.85
C GLU A 313 22.27 -19.31 -7.77
N SER A 314 21.04 -18.98 -7.37
CA SER A 314 20.76 -18.05 -6.28
C SER A 314 20.19 -18.76 -5.06
N VAL A 315 20.61 -18.30 -3.88
CA VAL A 315 20.08 -18.76 -2.59
C VAL A 315 19.71 -17.53 -1.77
N PRO A 316 18.46 -17.39 -1.29
CA PRO A 316 18.11 -16.33 -0.37
C PRO A 316 18.85 -16.54 0.95
N TYR A 317 19.42 -15.47 1.50
CA TYR A 317 20.10 -15.48 2.79
C TYR A 317 19.14 -15.01 3.87
N THR A 318 18.65 -15.95 4.68
CA THR A 318 17.84 -15.65 5.87
C THR A 318 18.72 -15.66 7.12
N SER A 319 18.50 -14.73 8.05
CA SER A 319 19.34 -14.61 9.26
C SER A 319 19.27 -15.80 10.22
N GLY A 320 18.39 -16.78 9.96
CA GLY A 320 18.26 -18.03 10.73
C GLY A 320 18.87 -19.26 10.07
N ASP A 321 19.28 -19.19 8.80
CA ASP A 321 19.94 -20.31 8.14
C ASP A 321 21.41 -20.38 8.59
N HIS A 322 21.66 -21.20 9.60
CA HIS A 322 23.00 -21.59 10.05
C HIS A 322 23.70 -22.52 9.05
N ASN A 323 23.65 -22.19 7.76
CA ASN A 323 24.54 -22.85 6.81
C ASN A 323 25.96 -22.32 7.08
N GLU A 324 26.77 -23.13 7.77
CA GLU A 324 28.15 -22.78 8.15
C GLU A 324 29.00 -22.33 6.93
N ASP A 325 28.60 -22.71 5.72
CA ASP A 325 29.27 -22.31 4.48
C ASP A 325 28.92 -20.90 3.99
N LEU A 326 27.87 -20.26 4.52
CA LEU A 326 27.37 -18.94 4.10
C LEU A 326 27.60 -17.88 5.19
N SER A 327 28.85 -17.50 5.42
CA SER A 327 29.15 -16.30 6.21
C SER A 327 28.92 -15.03 5.38
N LEU A 328 28.12 -14.11 5.91
CA LEU A 328 27.88 -12.82 5.28
C LEU A 328 29.17 -11.98 5.25
N PRO A 329 29.51 -11.32 4.12
CA PRO A 329 30.67 -10.44 4.06
C PRO A 329 30.56 -9.27 5.04
N ASP A 330 31.65 -8.94 5.74
CA ASP A 330 31.69 -7.88 6.76
C ASP A 330 31.20 -6.53 6.24
N LEU A 331 31.58 -6.17 5.01
CA LEU A 331 31.14 -4.94 4.36
C LEU A 331 29.61 -4.93 4.16
N LEU A 332 29.03 -6.07 3.75
CA LEU A 332 27.58 -6.18 3.61
C LEU A 332 26.88 -6.17 4.96
N ALA A 333 27.48 -6.79 5.99
CA ALA A 333 27.00 -6.77 7.36
C ALA A 333 26.95 -5.36 7.94
N LYS A 334 27.94 -4.53 7.61
CA LYS A 334 28.04 -3.10 7.97
C LYS A 334 27.01 -2.24 7.24
N LEU A 335 26.77 -2.51 5.96
CA LEU A 335 25.91 -1.71 5.10
C LEU A 335 24.42 -2.02 5.27
N ARG A 336 24.07 -3.30 5.49
CA ARG A 336 22.68 -3.69 5.69
C ARG A 336 22.16 -3.10 7.01
N PRO A 337 20.90 -2.65 7.07
CA PRO A 337 20.25 -2.38 8.34
C PRO A 337 20.36 -3.62 9.22
N ALA A 338 20.82 -3.47 10.46
CA ALA A 338 20.95 -4.60 11.37
C ALA A 338 19.57 -5.24 11.57
N LEU A 339 19.37 -6.45 11.04
CA LEU A 339 18.24 -7.28 11.38
C LEU A 339 18.32 -7.50 12.89
N ILE A 340 17.26 -7.14 13.62
CA ILE A 340 17.19 -7.38 15.06
C ILE A 340 17.31 -8.90 15.21
N PRO A 341 18.36 -9.43 15.85
CA PRO A 341 18.40 -10.85 16.13
C PRO A 341 17.17 -11.16 17.00
N PRO A 342 16.42 -12.25 16.73
CA PRO A 342 15.38 -12.67 17.66
C PRO A 342 16.04 -12.77 19.04
N GLU A 343 15.45 -12.11 20.04
CA GLU A 343 15.98 -12.17 21.40
C GLU A 343 16.14 -13.64 21.78
N SER A 344 17.37 -14.03 22.12
CA SER A 344 17.63 -15.39 22.58
C SER A 344 16.93 -15.58 23.93
N GLU A 345 15.84 -16.33 23.94
CA GLU A 345 15.18 -16.82 25.17
C GLU A 345 16.14 -17.62 26.06
#